data_AF-A0A1L7XUZ2-F1
#
_entry.id   AF-A0A1L7XUZ2-F1
#
_cell.length_a   1.000
_cell.length_b   1.000
_cell.length_c   1.000
_cell.angle_alpha   90.00
_cell.angle_beta   90.00
_cell.angle_gamma   90.00
#
_symmetry.space_group_name_H-M   'P 1'
#
loop_
_entity.id
_entity.type
_entity.pdbx_description
1 polymer ?
#
loop_
_entity_poly.entity_id
_entity_poly.type
_entity_poly.pdbx_seq_one_letter_code
_entity_poly.pdbx_strand_id
1 'polypeptide(L)'
;MITEKGWDTVYPARRVKAQRWPRRVTTMASFDDKADWDEDNERRSAAKWKQPSSPYDGSTPKKHGIRIIVHPEPLKAEYHALLETQKLLEEYQPDMVIHLGFAADRDYFAIEKGAERDGYHQIPDERRIFFTSAETRKVWGKGPAAPDYTLDIENILRKWKANLNSGAGRSKGKDKGATVDIRTSDDVGNYVCGIVYFVSLEWFWKKFGPLGERRVLFFHVPNMQRNEDYEKGRILRSL
;
A
#
# COMPACT_ATOMS: atom_id res chain seq x y z
N MET A 1 -17.69 7.77 50.32
CA MET A 1 -18.83 7.09 49.67
C MET A 1 -19.60 8.16 48.91
N ILE A 2 -19.40 8.24 47.60
CA ILE A 2 -20.10 9.15 46.70
C ILE A 2 -20.66 8.28 45.58
N THR A 3 -21.95 8.46 45.34
CA THR A 3 -22.85 7.59 44.58
C THR A 3 -22.67 7.72 43.08
N GLU A 4 -22.73 6.59 42.38
CA GLU A 4 -22.89 6.48 40.93
C GLU A 4 -24.21 7.11 40.48
N LYS A 5 -24.15 8.11 39.60
CA LYS A 5 -25.19 8.47 38.60
C LYS A 5 -24.71 9.65 37.76
N GLY A 6 -24.53 9.45 36.46
CA GLY A 6 -24.43 10.55 35.49
C GLY A 6 -23.46 10.36 34.33
N TRP A 7 -23.64 9.33 33.50
CA TRP A 7 -22.98 9.23 32.18
C TRP A 7 -23.89 8.65 31.08
N ASP A 8 -25.21 8.79 31.23
CA ASP A 8 -26.15 8.47 30.16
C ASP A 8 -26.74 9.77 29.60
N THR A 9 -26.10 10.33 28.55
CA THR A 9 -26.74 11.03 27.41
C THR A 9 -25.74 11.92 26.64
N VAL A 10 -24.98 11.36 25.69
CA VAL A 10 -24.79 11.95 24.35
C VAL A 10 -24.44 10.81 23.38
N TYR A 11 -25.15 10.74 22.25
CA TYR A 11 -25.05 9.77 21.14
C TYR A 11 -25.84 8.45 21.29
N PRO A 12 -26.96 8.28 20.56
CA PRO A 12 -27.55 6.95 20.41
C PRO A 12 -26.59 6.07 19.60
N ALA A 13 -26.01 5.07 20.26
CA ALA A 13 -25.31 3.98 19.59
C ALA A 13 -26.30 3.27 18.65
N ARG A 14 -26.32 3.65 17.38
CA ARG A 14 -26.99 2.85 16.34
C ARG A 14 -26.24 1.52 16.29
N ARG A 15 -26.90 0.48 16.80
CA ARG A 15 -26.52 -0.92 16.57
C ARG A 15 -26.76 -1.21 15.09
N VAL A 16 -25.82 -0.82 14.24
CA VAL A 16 -25.85 -1.14 12.82
C VAL A 16 -25.66 -2.66 12.75
N LYS A 17 -26.71 -3.38 12.35
CA LYS A 17 -26.59 -4.80 12.00
C LYS A 17 -25.41 -4.91 11.03
N ALA A 18 -24.44 -5.76 11.34
CA ALA A 18 -23.27 -5.99 10.51
C ALA A 18 -23.72 -6.51 9.14
N GLN A 19 -23.99 -5.59 8.23
CA GLN A 19 -24.24 -5.89 6.84
C GLN A 19 -22.89 -6.39 6.31
N ARG A 20 -22.84 -7.68 6.00
CA ARG A 20 -21.63 -8.35 5.53
C ARG A 20 -21.39 -7.91 4.09
N TRP A 21 -20.79 -6.75 3.92
CA TRP A 21 -20.38 -6.22 2.62
C TRP A 21 -19.32 -7.15 2.00
N PRO A 22 -19.32 -7.36 0.67
CA PRO A 22 -18.20 -8.02 0.01
C PRO A 22 -16.93 -7.20 0.27
N ARG A 23 -15.88 -7.86 0.77
CA ARG A 23 -14.60 -7.21 1.09
C ARG A 23 -13.90 -6.85 -0.21
N ARG A 24 -13.94 -5.58 -0.60
CA ARG A 24 -13.23 -5.04 -1.76
C ARG A 24 -11.84 -4.61 -1.33
N VAL A 25 -10.82 -5.26 -1.87
CA VAL A 25 -9.43 -4.84 -1.73
C VAL A 25 -9.05 -4.19 -3.06
N THR A 26 -8.66 -2.92 -3.05
CA THR A 26 -8.06 -2.31 -4.23
C THR A 26 -6.55 -2.30 -4.06
N THR A 27 -5.85 -2.94 -4.99
CA THR A 27 -4.40 -2.80 -5.13
C THR A 27 -4.15 -1.64 -6.10
N MET A 28 -3.57 -0.56 -5.60
CA MET A 28 -3.22 0.61 -6.43
C MET A 28 -1.70 0.64 -6.61
N ALA A 29 -1.32 0.12 -7.77
CA ALA A 29 -0.09 0.31 -8.55
C ALA A 29 1.29 0.05 -7.93
N SER A 30 2.16 -0.43 -8.84
CA SER A 30 3.61 -0.22 -8.85
C SER A 30 3.92 1.19 -9.35
N PHE A 31 4.97 1.84 -8.85
CA PHE A 31 5.48 3.10 -9.40
C PHE A 31 6.49 2.79 -10.50
N ASP A 32 6.43 3.57 -11.57
CA ASP A 32 7.47 3.62 -12.60
C ASP A 32 8.44 4.71 -12.13
N ASP A 33 9.47 4.33 -11.36
CA ASP A 33 10.57 5.23 -11.02
C ASP A 33 11.69 4.98 -12.04
N LYS A 34 11.73 5.81 -13.08
CA LYS A 34 12.66 5.65 -14.20
C LYS A 34 14.09 6.08 -13.85
N ALA A 35 14.31 6.68 -12.68
CA ALA A 35 15.59 7.33 -12.36
C ALA A 35 16.78 6.36 -12.30
N ASP A 36 16.54 5.06 -12.09
CA ASP A 36 17.56 3.99 -12.06
C ASP A 36 17.19 2.78 -12.95
N TRP A 37 16.16 2.94 -13.79
CA TRP A 37 15.66 1.90 -14.68
C TRP A 37 16.31 2.03 -16.06
N ASP A 38 17.44 1.33 -16.25
CA ASP A 38 18.10 1.27 -17.55
C ASP A 38 17.18 0.66 -18.63
N GLU A 39 17.31 1.10 -19.89
CA GLU A 39 16.57 0.56 -21.05
C GLU A 39 16.68 -0.97 -21.17
N ASP A 40 17.77 -1.55 -20.66
CA ASP A 40 18.00 -2.98 -20.63
C ASP A 40 17.11 -3.70 -19.60
N ASN A 41 16.78 -3.02 -18.49
CA ASN A 41 15.81 -3.47 -17.50
C ASN A 41 14.39 -3.34 -18.05
N GLU A 42 14.10 -2.31 -18.85
CA GLU A 42 12.83 -2.16 -19.58
C GLU A 42 12.64 -3.23 -20.65
N ARG A 43 13.67 -3.55 -21.45
CA ARG A 43 13.60 -4.63 -22.43
C ARG A 43 13.48 -6.01 -21.76
N ARG A 44 14.19 -6.26 -20.66
CA ARG A 44 14.10 -7.54 -19.92
C ARG A 44 12.79 -7.67 -19.14
N SER A 45 12.27 -6.56 -18.63
CA SER A 45 11.01 -6.53 -17.90
C SER A 45 9.84 -6.51 -18.86
N ALA A 46 9.77 -5.69 -19.90
CA ALA A 46 8.67 -5.69 -20.86
C ALA A 46 8.62 -6.97 -21.72
N ALA A 47 9.77 -7.58 -22.06
CA ALA A 47 9.78 -8.86 -22.79
C ALA A 47 9.36 -10.06 -21.92
N LYS A 48 9.37 -9.94 -20.59
CA LYS A 48 9.10 -11.02 -19.62
C LYS A 48 7.87 -10.76 -18.74
N TRP A 49 7.51 -9.50 -18.57
CA TRP A 49 6.23 -8.94 -18.15
C TRP A 49 5.30 -8.95 -19.35
N LYS A 50 4.93 -10.17 -19.76
CA LYS A 50 3.52 -10.31 -20.11
C LYS A 50 2.78 -9.97 -18.83
N GLN A 51 1.93 -8.93 -18.86
CA GLN A 51 0.85 -8.88 -17.87
C GLN A 51 0.34 -10.32 -17.76
N PRO A 52 0.34 -10.94 -16.57
CA PRO A 52 -0.36 -12.19 -16.43
C PRO A 52 -1.73 -11.93 -17.05
N SER A 53 -2.12 -12.68 -18.09
CA SER A 53 -3.51 -12.65 -18.53
C SER A 53 -4.30 -12.80 -17.25
N SER A 54 -4.96 -11.71 -16.84
CA SER A 54 -5.52 -11.63 -15.50
C SER A 54 -6.29 -12.93 -15.30
N PRO A 55 -5.88 -13.84 -14.40
CA PRO A 55 -6.71 -15.00 -14.12
C PRO A 55 -8.02 -14.54 -13.48
N TYR A 56 -8.07 -13.28 -13.06
CA TYR A 56 -9.26 -12.52 -12.75
C TYR A 56 -9.80 -11.86 -14.02
N ASP A 57 -10.37 -12.65 -14.92
CA ASP A 57 -11.65 -12.21 -15.48
C ASP A 57 -12.59 -12.05 -14.27
N GLY A 58 -13.58 -11.17 -14.31
CA GLY A 58 -14.44 -10.91 -13.15
C GLY A 58 -15.29 -12.11 -12.65
N SER A 59 -15.01 -13.37 -13.04
CA SER A 59 -15.86 -14.54 -12.81
C SER A 59 -15.32 -15.62 -11.86
N THR A 60 -14.14 -15.49 -11.25
CA THR A 60 -13.68 -16.53 -10.30
C THR A 60 -14.54 -16.56 -9.01
N PRO A 61 -15.00 -17.74 -8.52
CA PRO A 61 -16.01 -17.80 -7.46
C PRO A 61 -15.56 -17.29 -6.09
N LYS A 62 -16.47 -16.55 -5.45
CA LYS A 62 -16.47 -15.92 -4.12
C LYS A 62 -16.21 -16.87 -2.93
N LYS A 63 -15.12 -17.64 -2.87
CA LYS A 63 -14.92 -18.58 -1.75
C LYS A 63 -14.76 -17.88 -0.38
N HIS A 64 -14.27 -16.64 -0.36
CA HIS A 64 -14.09 -15.84 0.87
C HIS A 64 -14.74 -14.44 0.81
N GLY A 65 -15.49 -14.13 -0.25
CA GLY A 65 -16.12 -12.81 -0.43
C GLY A 65 -15.12 -11.65 -0.59
N ILE A 66 -13.88 -11.94 -1.02
CA ILE A 66 -12.86 -10.93 -1.32
C ILE A 66 -12.88 -10.66 -2.82
N ARG A 67 -12.89 -9.37 -3.21
CA ARG A 67 -12.71 -8.91 -4.59
C ARG A 67 -11.46 -8.06 -4.67
N ILE A 68 -10.50 -8.45 -5.50
CA ILE A 68 -9.30 -7.67 -5.79
C ILE A 68 -9.61 -6.76 -6.99
N ILE A 69 -9.32 -5.47 -6.85
CA ILE A 69 -9.43 -4.47 -7.92
C ILE A 69 -8.03 -3.98 -8.21
N VAL A 70 -7.54 -4.24 -9.42
CA VAL A 70 -6.23 -3.78 -9.89
C VAL A 70 -6.46 -2.61 -10.84
N HIS A 71 -5.81 -1.47 -10.58
CA HIS A 71 -5.82 -0.36 -11.54
C HIS A 71 -5.03 -0.79 -12.81
N PRO A 72 -5.56 -0.59 -14.03
CA PRO A 72 -4.98 -1.17 -15.24
C PRO A 72 -3.59 -0.61 -15.59
N GLU A 73 -3.28 0.61 -15.14
CA GLU A 73 -2.00 1.27 -15.38
C GLU A 73 -1.25 1.52 -14.06
N PRO A 74 0.09 1.52 -14.07
CA PRO A 74 0.89 2.05 -12.97
C PRO A 74 0.53 3.50 -12.65
N LEU A 75 0.62 3.89 -11.39
CA LEU A 75 0.50 5.29 -11.00
C LEU A 75 1.78 6.02 -11.44
N LYS A 76 1.60 7.22 -12.00
CA LYS A 76 2.72 8.06 -12.41
C LYS A 76 3.47 8.56 -11.17
N ALA A 77 4.80 8.51 -11.20
CA ALA A 77 5.67 9.05 -10.16
C ALA A 77 5.74 10.59 -10.21
N GLU A 78 4.58 11.25 -10.23
CA GLU A 78 4.42 12.71 -10.27
C GLU A 78 3.48 13.14 -9.14
N TYR A 79 3.86 14.14 -8.35
CA TYR A 79 3.09 14.51 -7.15
C TYR A 79 1.63 14.86 -7.47
N HIS A 80 1.41 15.69 -8.49
CA HIS A 80 0.08 16.15 -8.87
C HIS A 80 -0.76 15.04 -9.52
N ALA A 81 -0.14 14.10 -10.22
CA ALA A 81 -0.84 12.95 -10.77
C ALA A 81 -1.32 12.00 -9.67
N LEU A 82 -0.56 11.87 -8.58
CA LEU A 82 -0.91 11.00 -7.45
C LEU A 82 -2.11 11.49 -6.65
N LEU A 83 -2.50 12.76 -6.79
CA LEU A 83 -3.77 13.26 -6.25
C LEU A 83 -5.00 12.60 -6.89
N GLU A 84 -4.88 12.10 -8.12
CA GLU A 84 -5.94 11.35 -8.80
C GLU A 84 -6.29 10.03 -8.09
N THR A 85 -5.39 9.53 -7.24
CA THR A 85 -5.66 8.39 -6.33
C THR A 85 -6.92 8.64 -5.52
N GLN A 86 -7.18 9.88 -5.11
CA GLN A 86 -8.41 10.21 -4.37
C GLN A 86 -9.67 9.89 -5.19
N LYS A 87 -9.68 10.18 -6.50
CA LYS A 87 -10.82 9.88 -7.37
C LYS A 87 -11.02 8.36 -7.51
N LEU A 88 -9.93 7.59 -7.62
CA LEU A 88 -10.02 6.14 -7.65
C LEU A 88 -10.61 5.58 -6.34
N LEU A 89 -10.23 6.13 -5.19
CA LEU A 89 -10.78 5.72 -3.89
C LEU A 89 -12.27 6.05 -3.79
N GLU A 90 -12.68 7.22 -4.30
CA GLU A 90 -14.08 7.64 -4.37
C GLU A 90 -14.92 6.77 -5.30
N GLU A 91 -14.37 6.37 -6.46
CA GLU A 91 -15.05 5.50 -7.43
C GLU A 91 -15.22 4.07 -6.90
N TYR A 92 -14.12 3.45 -6.45
CA TYR A 92 -14.13 2.03 -6.10
C TYR A 92 -14.65 1.76 -4.68
N GLN A 93 -14.62 2.78 -3.80
CA GLN A 93 -14.99 2.69 -2.39
C GLN A 93 -14.42 1.43 -1.72
N PRO A 94 -13.09 1.23 -1.72
CA PRO A 94 -12.48 0.02 -1.18
C PRO A 94 -12.66 -0.09 0.34
N ASP A 95 -12.62 -1.32 0.83
CA ASP A 95 -12.53 -1.62 2.26
C ASP A 95 -11.07 -1.64 2.73
N MET A 96 -10.12 -1.83 1.80
CA MET A 96 -8.68 -1.82 2.05
C MET A 96 -7.93 -1.41 0.79
N VAL A 97 -6.81 -0.72 0.97
CA VAL A 97 -5.88 -0.32 -0.10
C VAL A 97 -4.51 -0.96 0.15
N ILE A 98 -3.88 -1.45 -0.92
CA ILE A 98 -2.49 -1.91 -0.91
C ILE A 98 -1.72 -1.16 -1.99
N HIS A 99 -0.63 -0.51 -1.59
CA HIS A 99 0.33 0.14 -2.48
C HIS A 99 1.65 -0.65 -2.51
N LEU A 100 2.32 -0.64 -3.65
CA LEU A 100 3.63 -1.27 -3.85
C LEU A 100 4.62 -0.23 -4.36
N GLY A 101 5.61 0.12 -3.55
CA GLY A 101 6.72 1.01 -3.89
C GLY A 101 7.98 0.26 -4.24
N PHE A 102 8.82 0.87 -5.07
CA PHE A 102 10.20 0.44 -5.27
C PHE A 102 11.13 1.22 -4.32
N ALA A 103 12.08 0.54 -3.68
CA ALA A 103 13.10 1.18 -2.85
C ALA A 103 14.49 0.75 -3.35
N ALA A 104 15.15 1.64 -4.10
CA ALA A 104 16.45 1.38 -4.72
C ALA A 104 17.58 1.17 -3.71
N ASP A 105 17.46 1.80 -2.54
CA ASP A 105 18.45 1.84 -1.45
C ASP A 105 18.34 0.66 -0.48
N ARG A 106 17.42 -0.28 -0.73
CA ARG A 106 17.14 -1.41 0.17
C ARG A 106 17.34 -2.76 -0.51
N ASP A 107 17.78 -3.73 0.29
CA ASP A 107 17.95 -5.13 -0.07
C ASP A 107 16.93 -6.07 0.60
N TYR A 108 15.95 -5.51 1.31
CA TYR A 108 14.88 -6.22 2.03
C TYR A 108 13.49 -5.69 1.66
N PHE A 109 12.46 -6.53 1.84
CA PHE A 109 11.07 -6.09 1.71
C PHE A 109 10.60 -5.39 2.99
N ALA A 110 9.90 -4.27 2.85
CA ALA A 110 9.39 -3.52 4.00
C ALA A 110 7.87 -3.38 3.97
N ILE A 111 7.23 -3.46 5.14
CA ILE A 111 5.88 -2.94 5.38
C ILE A 111 6.02 -1.58 6.05
N GLU A 112 5.50 -0.53 5.43
CA GLU A 112 5.65 0.84 5.93
C GLU A 112 4.58 1.21 6.98
N LYS A 113 5.04 1.88 8.03
CA LYS A 113 4.26 2.36 9.16
C LYS A 113 3.97 3.85 9.00
N GLY A 114 2.86 4.14 8.34
CA GLY A 114 2.37 5.51 8.17
C GLY A 114 3.11 6.32 7.10
N ALA A 115 2.65 7.55 6.93
CA ALA A 115 3.20 8.53 6.00
C ALA A 115 2.94 9.95 6.53
N GLU A 116 3.84 10.87 6.19
CA GLU A 116 3.75 12.28 6.60
C GLU A 116 2.93 13.10 5.58
N ARG A 117 2.24 14.13 6.07
CA ARG A 117 1.53 15.12 5.24
C ARG A 117 2.49 16.08 4.58
N ASP A 118 3.56 16.41 5.29
CA ASP A 118 4.50 17.47 4.98
C ASP A 118 5.83 16.87 4.47
N GLY A 119 6.70 17.69 3.85
CA GLY A 119 8.03 17.25 3.38
C GLY A 119 8.20 17.15 1.86
N TYR A 120 7.13 17.04 1.08
CA TYR A 120 7.16 16.88 -0.39
C TYR A 120 7.70 18.09 -1.20
N HIS A 121 8.06 19.18 -0.51
CA HIS A 121 8.71 20.35 -1.11
C HIS A 121 10.24 20.21 -1.16
N GLN A 122 10.80 19.15 -0.57
CA GLN A 122 12.25 18.94 -0.45
C GLN A 122 12.85 18.29 -1.70
N ILE A 123 12.11 17.39 -2.35
CA ILE A 123 12.58 16.58 -3.47
C ILE A 123 11.60 16.80 -4.63
N PRO A 124 12.06 17.22 -5.83
CA PRO A 124 11.17 17.35 -6.98
C PRO A 124 10.86 15.96 -7.58
N ASP A 125 9.68 15.81 -8.17
CA ASP A 125 9.28 14.59 -8.90
C ASP A 125 10.02 14.40 -10.23
N GLU A 126 9.66 13.35 -10.98
CA GLU A 126 10.27 13.03 -12.28
C GLU A 126 10.16 14.19 -13.29
N ARG A 127 9.17 15.07 -13.13
CA ARG A 127 8.97 16.26 -13.97
C ARG A 127 9.71 17.48 -13.45
N ARG A 128 10.54 17.29 -12.42
CA ARG A 128 11.26 18.34 -11.69
C ARG A 128 10.32 19.34 -11.01
N ILE A 129 9.13 18.89 -10.61
CA ILE A 129 8.13 19.72 -9.95
C ILE A 129 8.10 19.40 -8.46
N PHE A 130 8.04 20.43 -7.63
CA PHE A 130 7.87 20.29 -6.18
C PHE A 130 6.40 20.33 -5.81
N PHE A 131 6.00 19.56 -4.80
CA PHE A 131 4.73 19.76 -4.13
C PHE A 131 4.92 20.70 -2.94
N THR A 132 4.54 21.96 -3.13
CA THR A 132 4.91 23.03 -2.18
C THR A 132 4.17 22.91 -0.86
N SER A 133 4.75 23.40 0.23
CA SER A 133 4.06 23.45 1.53
C SER A 133 2.77 24.29 1.49
N ALA A 134 2.67 25.24 0.56
CA ALA A 134 1.43 25.99 0.32
C ALA A 134 0.34 25.11 -0.29
N GLU A 135 0.69 24.25 -1.25
CA GLU A 135 -0.22 23.23 -1.80
C GLU A 135 -0.62 22.21 -0.74
N THR A 136 0.34 21.68 0.04
CA THR A 136 0.06 20.79 1.18
C THR A 136 -0.98 21.40 2.13
N ARG A 137 -0.79 22.66 2.55
CA ARG A 137 -1.76 23.35 3.41
C ARG A 137 -3.11 23.57 2.72
N LYS A 138 -3.11 23.85 1.42
CA LYS A 138 -4.35 24.05 0.65
C LYS A 138 -5.16 22.76 0.53
N VAL A 139 -4.51 21.62 0.29
CA VAL A 139 -5.18 20.33 0.07
C VAL A 139 -5.51 19.64 1.40
N TRP A 140 -4.58 19.64 2.37
CA TRP A 140 -4.65 18.83 3.59
C TRP A 140 -4.49 19.63 4.90
N GLY A 141 -4.53 20.96 4.87
CA GLY A 141 -4.25 21.79 6.05
C GLY A 141 -5.18 21.59 7.26
N LYS A 142 -6.33 20.93 7.08
CA LYS A 142 -7.27 20.56 8.15
C LYS A 142 -7.12 19.12 8.63
N GLY A 143 -6.34 18.30 7.93
CA GLY A 143 -6.10 16.90 8.26
C GLY A 143 -4.91 16.72 9.22
N PRO A 144 -4.73 15.51 9.76
CA PRO A 144 -3.60 15.18 10.61
C PRO A 144 -2.27 15.31 9.86
N ALA A 145 -1.20 15.62 10.58
CA ALA A 145 0.15 15.66 10.01
C ALA A 145 0.65 14.25 9.65
N ALA A 146 0.36 13.25 10.47
CA ALA A 146 0.62 11.85 10.20
C ALA A 146 -0.61 11.03 10.62
N PRO A 147 -1.54 10.71 9.69
CA PRO A 147 -2.70 9.89 10.03
C PRO A 147 -2.26 8.49 10.46
N ASP A 148 -2.74 8.03 11.62
CA ASP A 148 -2.46 6.68 12.10
C ASP A 148 -2.92 5.62 11.09
N TYR A 149 -2.24 4.49 11.02
CA TYR A 149 -2.75 3.26 10.41
C TYR A 149 -3.44 2.41 11.47
N THR A 150 -4.48 1.65 11.10
CA THR A 150 -5.23 0.82 12.08
C THR A 150 -5.03 -0.68 11.88
N LEU A 151 -4.13 -1.08 10.99
CA LEU A 151 -3.80 -2.47 10.75
C LEU A 151 -2.75 -2.95 11.76
N ASP A 152 -2.90 -4.18 12.25
CA ASP A 152 -1.90 -4.86 13.07
C ASP A 152 -0.74 -5.32 12.17
N ILE A 153 0.13 -4.37 11.82
CA ILE A 153 1.28 -4.57 10.92
C ILE A 153 2.20 -5.66 11.44
N GLU A 154 2.40 -5.74 12.77
CA GLU A 154 3.25 -6.77 13.37
C GLU A 154 2.66 -8.18 13.16
N ASN A 155 1.35 -8.34 13.30
CA ASN A 155 0.69 -9.61 13.00
C ASN A 155 0.72 -9.94 11.51
N ILE A 156 0.60 -8.94 10.63
CA ILE A 156 0.75 -9.14 9.19
C ILE A 156 2.16 -9.63 8.87
N LEU A 157 3.19 -8.98 9.41
CA LEU A 157 4.59 -9.38 9.23
C LEU A 157 4.85 -10.80 9.75
N ARG A 158 4.36 -11.12 10.97
CA ARG A 158 4.48 -12.48 11.54
C ARG A 158 3.85 -13.53 10.63
N LYS A 159 2.65 -13.27 10.12
CA LYS A 159 1.94 -14.18 9.20
C LYS A 159 2.65 -14.29 7.86
N TRP A 160 3.19 -13.20 7.33
CA TRP A 160 3.94 -13.22 6.08
C TRP A 160 5.20 -14.08 6.21
N LYS A 161 5.99 -13.88 7.27
CA LYS A 161 7.15 -14.73 7.58
C LYS A 161 6.78 -16.20 7.77
N ALA A 162 5.69 -16.49 8.49
CA ALA A 162 5.22 -17.85 8.69
C ALA A 162 4.82 -18.54 7.37
N ASN A 163 4.15 -17.82 6.46
CA ASN A 163 3.73 -18.35 5.15
C ASN A 163 4.92 -18.62 4.22
N LEU A 164 5.99 -17.84 4.31
CA LEU A 164 7.22 -18.11 3.58
C LEU A 164 7.92 -19.37 4.10
N ASN A 165 7.95 -19.55 5.41
CA ASN A 165 8.61 -20.70 6.06
C ASN A 165 7.82 -22.01 5.95
N SER A 166 6.49 -21.95 5.84
CA SER A 166 5.61 -23.14 5.75
C SER A 166 5.64 -23.84 4.39
N GLY A 167 6.33 -23.27 3.39
CA GLY A 167 6.59 -23.90 2.11
C GLY A 167 5.51 -23.68 1.04
N ALA A 168 4.52 -22.81 1.29
CA ALA A 168 3.65 -22.26 0.25
C ALA A 168 4.43 -21.45 -0.81
N GLY A 169 5.65 -21.00 -0.46
CA GLY A 169 6.61 -20.34 -1.35
C GLY A 169 7.87 -21.14 -1.69
N ARG A 170 7.92 -22.47 -1.51
CA ARG A 170 9.16 -23.21 -1.86
C ARG A 170 9.40 -23.16 -3.37
N SER A 171 10.52 -22.59 -3.79
CA SER A 171 11.06 -22.87 -5.12
C SER A 171 11.36 -24.37 -5.21
N LYS A 172 10.92 -25.02 -6.30
CA LYS A 172 11.38 -26.36 -6.64
C LYS A 172 12.78 -26.22 -7.23
N GLY A 173 13.82 -26.21 -6.39
CA GLY A 173 15.19 -26.00 -6.86
C GLY A 173 16.27 -26.05 -5.78
N LYS A 174 17.51 -25.74 -6.18
CA LYS A 174 18.74 -25.78 -5.36
C LYS A 174 18.76 -24.76 -4.21
N ASP A 175 17.81 -23.83 -4.18
CA ASP A 175 17.72 -22.73 -3.21
C ASP A 175 16.86 -23.08 -1.98
N LYS A 176 16.96 -24.33 -1.51
CA LYS A 176 16.39 -24.78 -0.23
C LYS A 176 17.14 -24.11 0.92
N GLY A 177 16.90 -22.83 1.15
CA GLY A 177 17.54 -22.07 2.23
C GLY A 177 17.56 -20.56 2.08
N ALA A 178 17.15 -20.00 0.94
CA ALA A 178 17.09 -18.55 0.77
C ALA A 178 15.94 -17.97 1.64
N THR A 179 16.31 -17.38 2.77
CA THR A 179 15.38 -16.63 3.63
C THR A 179 15.12 -15.27 2.99
N VAL A 180 13.87 -14.98 2.66
CA VAL A 180 13.47 -13.64 2.22
C VAL A 180 13.49 -12.71 3.43
N ASP A 181 14.28 -11.64 3.36
CA ASP A 181 14.34 -10.64 4.43
C ASP A 181 13.14 -9.70 4.33
N ILE A 182 12.35 -9.65 5.40
CA ILE A 182 11.12 -8.87 5.49
C ILE A 182 11.06 -8.18 6.85
N ARG A 183 10.80 -6.88 6.83
CA ARG A 183 10.82 -6.01 8.01
C ARG A 183 9.64 -5.04 8.00
N THR A 184 9.42 -4.36 9.12
CA THR A 184 8.65 -3.11 9.12
C THR A 184 9.61 -1.93 8.94
N SER A 185 9.11 -0.82 8.41
CA SER A 185 9.84 0.45 8.32
C SER A 185 8.93 1.59 8.77
N ASP A 186 9.48 2.58 9.45
CA ASP A 186 8.80 3.83 9.83
C ASP A 186 9.12 4.98 8.85
N ASP A 187 9.80 4.66 7.76
CA ASP A 187 10.27 5.62 6.76
C ASP A 187 9.81 5.18 5.36
N VAL A 188 8.61 5.60 4.98
CA VAL A 188 8.13 5.46 3.58
C VAL A 188 8.80 6.50 2.65
N GLY A 189 9.53 7.46 3.21
CA GLY A 189 10.15 8.58 2.50
C GLY A 189 9.18 9.72 2.17
N ASN A 190 9.75 10.90 1.94
CA ASN A 190 9.01 12.13 1.58
C ASN A 190 8.98 12.38 0.06
N TYR A 191 8.92 11.30 -0.72
CA TYR A 191 8.82 11.33 -2.19
C TYR A 191 7.44 10.79 -2.65
N VAL A 192 7.35 10.19 -3.84
CA VAL A 192 6.10 9.70 -4.43
C VAL A 192 5.46 8.53 -3.65
N CYS A 193 6.28 7.70 -3.00
CA CYS A 193 5.79 6.62 -2.12
C CYS A 193 5.08 7.17 -0.88
N GLY A 194 5.64 8.21 -0.27
CA GLY A 194 5.03 8.87 0.88
C GLY A 194 3.69 9.51 0.52
N ILE A 195 3.66 10.31 -0.57
CA ILE A 195 2.49 11.13 -0.89
C ILE A 195 1.25 10.27 -1.17
N VAL A 196 1.40 9.18 -1.92
CA VAL A 196 0.29 8.29 -2.28
C VAL A 196 -0.20 7.48 -1.08
N TYR A 197 0.71 7.06 -0.19
CA TYR A 197 0.34 6.40 1.06
C TYR A 197 -0.45 7.37 1.94
N PHE A 198 0.04 8.61 2.07
CA PHE A 198 -0.63 9.66 2.80
C PHE A 198 -2.02 9.95 2.23
N VAL A 199 -2.15 10.13 0.91
CA VAL A 199 -3.45 10.39 0.24
C VAL A 199 -4.47 9.31 0.59
N SER A 200 -4.09 8.03 0.56
CA SER A 200 -4.98 6.94 0.93
C SER A 200 -5.33 6.93 2.41
N LEU A 201 -4.36 7.14 3.31
CA LEU A 201 -4.61 7.21 4.76
C LEU A 201 -5.55 8.38 5.11
N GLU A 202 -5.32 9.54 4.49
CA GLU A 202 -6.10 10.76 4.67
C GLU A 202 -7.53 10.58 4.17
N TRP A 203 -7.73 9.90 3.04
CA TRP A 203 -9.07 9.56 2.54
C TRP A 203 -9.85 8.68 3.54
N PHE A 204 -9.23 7.63 4.09
CA PHE A 204 -9.88 6.81 5.13
C PHE A 204 -10.16 7.63 6.39
N TRP A 205 -9.24 8.51 6.80
CA TRP A 205 -9.43 9.40 7.94
C TRP A 205 -10.62 10.36 7.74
N LYS A 206 -10.75 10.97 6.56
CA LYS A 206 -11.91 11.80 6.20
C LYS A 206 -13.21 11.01 6.20
N LYS A 207 -13.18 9.80 5.64
CA LYS A 207 -14.37 8.97 5.44
C LYS A 207 -14.92 8.37 6.74
N PHE A 208 -14.04 7.91 7.62
CA PHE A 208 -14.42 7.18 8.85
C PHE A 208 -14.15 7.97 10.14
N GLY A 209 -13.54 9.15 10.03
CA GLY A 209 -13.24 10.05 11.14
C GLY A 209 -11.96 9.71 11.91
N PRO A 210 -11.62 10.50 12.94
CA PRO A 210 -10.39 10.36 13.73
C PRO A 210 -10.27 9.05 14.52
N LEU A 211 -11.38 8.36 14.79
CA LEU A 211 -11.39 7.04 15.45
C LEU A 211 -11.75 5.89 14.50
N GLY A 212 -11.91 6.20 13.21
CA GLY A 212 -12.28 5.23 12.18
C GLY A 212 -11.11 4.37 11.71
N GLU A 213 -11.44 3.24 11.07
CA GLU A 213 -10.45 2.34 10.49
C GLU A 213 -9.74 2.97 9.28
N ARG A 214 -8.43 2.76 9.17
CA ARG A 214 -7.58 3.14 8.03
C ARG A 214 -6.80 1.92 7.58
N ARG A 215 -7.44 1.16 6.69
CA ARG A 215 -6.92 -0.11 6.18
C ARG A 215 -6.12 0.15 4.91
N VAL A 216 -4.95 0.75 5.08
CA VAL A 216 -4.00 1.00 3.99
C VAL A 216 -2.70 0.30 4.34
N LEU A 217 -2.15 -0.48 3.40
CA LEU A 217 -0.81 -1.03 3.48
C LEU A 217 0.04 -0.46 2.37
N PHE A 218 1.31 -0.24 2.67
CA PHE A 218 2.32 0.08 1.68
C PHE A 218 3.48 -0.90 1.85
N PHE A 219 3.88 -1.55 0.75
CA PHE A 219 5.05 -2.42 0.72
C PHE A 219 6.14 -1.79 -0.13
N HIS A 220 7.35 -1.64 0.43
CA HIS A 220 8.53 -1.40 -0.39
C HIS A 220 9.14 -2.73 -0.84
N VAL A 221 9.42 -2.81 -2.13
CA VAL A 221 10.12 -3.90 -2.80
C VAL A 221 11.55 -3.45 -3.06
N PRO A 222 12.57 -4.26 -2.69
CA PRO A 222 13.97 -3.90 -2.87
C PRO A 222 14.39 -3.93 -4.35
N ASN A 223 15.60 -3.43 -4.61
CA ASN A 223 16.23 -3.57 -5.91
C ASN A 223 16.52 -5.04 -6.26
N MET A 224 15.83 -5.58 -7.27
CA MET A 224 15.94 -6.98 -7.71
C MET A 224 16.74 -7.16 -9.01
N GLN A 225 17.84 -6.42 -9.17
CA GLN A 225 18.65 -6.39 -10.40
C GLN A 225 19.30 -7.73 -10.80
N ARG A 226 19.44 -8.72 -9.90
CA ARG A 226 20.07 -10.02 -10.22
C ARG A 226 19.04 -11.13 -10.43
N ASN A 227 19.35 -12.12 -11.28
CA ASN A 227 18.50 -13.31 -11.52
C ASN A 227 18.09 -14.03 -10.21
N GLU A 228 18.96 -14.04 -9.21
CA GLU A 228 18.69 -14.59 -7.87
C GLU A 228 17.62 -13.80 -7.11
N ASP A 229 17.50 -12.49 -7.36
CA ASP A 229 16.51 -11.62 -6.73
C ASP A 229 15.13 -11.76 -7.37
N TYR A 230 15.06 -12.04 -8.68
CA TYR A 230 13.81 -12.39 -9.36
C TYR A 230 13.21 -13.70 -8.84
N GLU A 231 14.03 -14.68 -8.46
CA GLU A 231 13.54 -15.91 -7.82
C GLU A 231 13.00 -15.64 -6.40
N LYS A 232 13.60 -14.71 -5.64
CA LYS A 232 13.03 -14.23 -4.35
C LYS A 232 11.66 -13.56 -4.56
N GLY A 233 11.49 -12.75 -5.60
CA GLY A 233 10.18 -12.17 -5.96
C GLY A 233 9.16 -13.22 -6.43
N ARG A 234 9.63 -14.30 -7.09
CA ARG A 234 8.78 -15.41 -7.56
C ARG A 234 8.21 -16.24 -6.41
N ILE A 235 8.98 -16.45 -5.34
CA ILE A 235 8.55 -17.10 -4.10
C ILE A 235 7.34 -16.38 -3.48
N LEU A 236 7.26 -15.06 -3.61
CA LEU A 236 6.12 -14.26 -3.15
C LEU A 236 4.86 -14.45 -4.00
N ARG A 237 5.00 -14.81 -5.27
CA ARG A 237 3.88 -14.98 -6.23
C ARG A 237 3.13 -16.30 -6.08
N SER A 238 3.72 -17.31 -5.43
CA SER A 238 3.09 -18.63 -5.21
C SER A 238 2.17 -18.70 -3.98
N LEU A 239 1.96 -17.56 -3.29
CA LEU A 239 0.99 -17.39 -2.20
C LEU A 239 -0.41 -17.10 -2.73
#